data_AF-A0A1F4EXZ7-F1
#
_entry.id   AF-A0A1F4EXZ7-F1
#
_cell.length_a   1.000
_cell.length_b   1.000
_cell.length_c   1.000
_cell.angle_alpha   90.00
_cell.angle_beta   90.00
_cell.angle_gamma   90.00
#
_symmetry.space_group_name_H-M   'P 1'
#
loop_
_entity.id
_entity.type
_entity.pdbx_description
1 polymer ?
#
loop_
_entity_poly.entity_id
_entity_poly.type
_entity_poly.pdbx_seq_one_letter_code
_entity_poly.pdbx_strand_id
1 'polypeptide(L)'
;MASYARRAVKEKDSGKSLEPLAAKMNEMAQKYYDTSRPAYCAQHGFVDEIVDLKALRGYLKAFAGAAYQNPKSICARHQMMLPRIIKG
;
A
#
# COMPACT_ATOMS: atom_id res chain seq x y z
N MET A 1 -0.91 -12.49 -11.70
CA MET A 1 -1.79 -13.69 -11.58
C MET A 1 -2.51 -14.06 -12.87
N ALA A 2 -3.05 -13.13 -13.67
CA ALA A 2 -3.80 -13.45 -14.91
C ALA A 2 -2.99 -14.18 -16.02
N SER A 3 -1.65 -14.12 -16.01
CA SER A 3 -0.78 -14.86 -16.93
C SER A 3 -0.71 -16.37 -16.60
N TYR A 4 -0.59 -16.71 -15.31
CA TYR A 4 -0.46 -18.11 -14.86
C TYR A 4 -1.76 -18.89 -14.97
N ALA A 5 -2.92 -18.25 -14.74
CA ALA A 5 -4.22 -18.89 -14.93
C ALA A 5 -4.44 -19.35 -16.38
N ARG A 6 -4.06 -18.52 -17.36
CA ARG A 6 -4.14 -18.88 -18.79
C ARG A 6 -3.15 -20.00 -19.16
N ARG A 7 -1.96 -20.01 -18.55
CA ARG A 7 -0.99 -21.10 -18.71
C ARG A 7 -1.46 -22.41 -18.07
N ALA A 8 -2.12 -22.36 -16.92
CA ALA A 8 -2.65 -23.54 -16.23
C ALA A 8 -3.69 -24.26 -17.07
N VAL A 9 -4.63 -23.52 -17.66
CA VAL A 9 -5.64 -24.06 -18.58
C VAL A 9 -4.97 -24.71 -19.79
N LYS A 10 -4.04 -24.00 -20.44
CA LYS A 10 -3.32 -24.51 -21.59
C LYS A 10 -2.48 -25.77 -21.28
N GLU A 11 -1.74 -25.79 -20.16
CA GLU A 11 -0.89 -26.92 -19.78
C GLU A 11 -1.72 -28.14 -19.34
N LYS A 12 -2.88 -27.94 -18.69
CA LYS A 12 -3.87 -28.98 -18.39
C LYS A 12 -4.46 -29.59 -19.66
N ASP A 13 -4.86 -28.76 -20.62
CA ASP A 13 -5.39 -29.21 -21.92
C ASP A 13 -4.32 -29.93 -22.77
N SER A 14 -3.04 -29.61 -22.55
CA SER A 14 -1.90 -30.24 -23.21
C SER A 14 -1.47 -31.58 -22.58
N GLY A 15 -2.11 -32.02 -21.49
CA GLY A 15 -1.73 -33.24 -20.74
C GLY A 15 -0.37 -33.15 -20.02
N LYS A 16 0.18 -31.95 -19.84
CA LYS A 16 1.47 -31.73 -19.16
C LYS A 16 1.27 -31.69 -17.64
N SER A 17 2.25 -32.17 -16.87
CA SER A 17 2.21 -32.08 -15.41
C SER A 17 2.13 -30.63 -14.96
N LEU A 18 1.21 -30.33 -14.04
CA LEU A 18 0.99 -28.99 -13.47
C LEU A 18 1.95 -28.68 -12.31
N GLU A 19 2.73 -29.64 -11.83
CA GLU A 19 3.67 -29.45 -10.71
C GLU A 19 4.68 -28.31 -10.93
N PRO A 20 5.32 -28.17 -12.12
CA PRO A 20 6.27 -27.07 -12.34
C PRO A 20 5.60 -25.70 -12.31
N LEU A 21 4.31 -25.64 -12.69
CA LEU A 21 3.52 -24.42 -12.64
C LEU A 21 3.12 -24.09 -11.20
N ALA A 22 2.68 -25.09 -10.43
CA ALA A 22 2.37 -24.94 -9.02
C ALA A 22 3.61 -24.49 -8.21
N ALA A 23 4.78 -25.06 -8.49
CA ALA A 23 6.05 -24.64 -7.89
C ALA A 23 6.35 -23.15 -8.14
N LYS A 24 6.21 -22.68 -9.39
CA LYS A 24 6.38 -21.26 -9.74
C LYS A 24 5.34 -20.35 -9.08
N MET A 25 4.11 -20.82 -8.92
CA MET A 25 3.07 -20.07 -8.22
C MET A 25 3.40 -19.92 -6.73
N ASN A 26 3.91 -20.99 -6.09
CA ASN A 26 4.36 -20.95 -4.71
C ASN A 26 5.58 -20.05 -4.52
N GLU A 27 6.56 -20.12 -5.42
CA GLU A 27 7.74 -19.22 -5.40
C GLU A 27 7.32 -17.75 -5.50
N MET A 28 6.37 -17.43 -6.39
CA MET A 28 5.85 -16.08 -6.52
C MET A 28 5.13 -15.61 -5.26
N ALA A 29 4.31 -16.48 -4.66
CA ALA A 29 3.61 -16.17 -3.42
C ALA A 29 4.60 -15.89 -2.28
N GLN A 30 5.64 -16.74 -2.16
CA GLN A 30 6.69 -16.58 -1.16
C GLN A 30 7.46 -15.27 -1.37
N LYS A 31 7.88 -14.99 -2.60
CA LYS A 31 8.56 -13.74 -2.94
C LYS A 31 7.71 -12.53 -2.57
N TYR A 32 6.42 -12.55 -2.90
CA TYR A 32 5.52 -11.44 -2.56
C TYR A 32 5.38 -11.29 -1.04
N TYR A 33 5.32 -12.38 -0.29
CA TYR A 33 5.30 -12.34 1.17
C TYR A 33 6.57 -11.66 1.70
N ASP A 34 7.74 -12.11 1.26
CA ASP A 34 9.04 -11.63 1.74
C ASP A 34 9.26 -10.15 1.40
N THR A 35 8.92 -9.73 0.18
CA THR A 35 9.13 -8.36 -0.30
C THR A 35 8.02 -7.38 0.09
N SER A 36 7.01 -7.81 0.85
CA SER A 36 5.91 -6.95 1.33
C SER A 36 5.87 -6.81 2.84
N ARG A 37 6.85 -7.39 3.56
CA ARG A 37 6.91 -7.25 5.01
C ARG A 37 7.20 -5.79 5.38
N PRO A 38 6.64 -5.28 6.50
CA PRO A 38 6.90 -3.91 6.92
C PRO A 38 8.39 -3.56 6.95
N ALA A 39 9.21 -4.44 7.52
CA ALA A 39 10.66 -4.26 7.60
C ALA A 39 11.32 -4.12 6.21
N TYR A 40 10.91 -4.94 5.24
CA TYR A 40 11.39 -4.84 3.86
C TYR A 40 10.99 -3.49 3.25
N CYS A 41 9.73 -3.08 3.42
CA CYS A 41 9.22 -1.82 2.90
C CYS A 41 9.99 -0.61 3.45
N ALA A 42 10.33 -0.60 4.74
CA ALA A 42 11.12 0.48 5.34
C ALA A 42 12.58 0.49 4.86
N GLN A 43 13.22 -0.68 4.79
CA GLN A 43 14.60 -0.80 4.31
C GLN A 43 14.78 -0.35 2.85
N HIS A 44 13.75 -0.52 2.03
CA HIS A 44 13.75 -0.15 0.62
C HIS A 44 13.12 1.23 0.35
N GLY A 45 12.72 1.97 1.39
CA GLY A 45 12.18 3.32 1.26
C GLY A 45 10.79 3.39 0.63
N PHE A 46 10.01 2.30 0.67
CA PHE A 46 8.59 2.34 0.28
C PHE A 46 7.73 3.05 1.33
N VAL A 47 8.21 3.08 2.58
CA VAL A 47 7.71 3.89 3.67
C VAL A 47 8.90 4.49 4.40
N ASP A 48 8.77 5.73 4.87
CA ASP A 48 9.84 6.40 5.62
C ASP A 48 10.05 5.76 7.00
N GLU A 49 8.97 5.28 7.63
CA GLU A 49 9.04 4.72 8.99
C GLU A 49 7.93 3.69 9.25
N ILE A 50 8.25 2.68 10.08
CA ILE A 50 7.26 1.79 10.69
C ILE A 50 7.06 2.26 12.13
N VAL A 51 5.83 2.62 12.47
CA VAL A 51 5.51 3.18 13.79
C VAL A 51 4.67 2.22 14.61
N ASP A 52 4.89 2.23 15.93
CA ASP A 52 3.98 1.58 16.86
C ASP A 52 2.59 2.21 16.76
N LEU A 53 1.54 1.38 16.81
CA LEU A 53 0.16 1.87 16.73
C LEU A 53 -0.18 2.91 17.80
N LYS A 54 0.42 2.79 18.99
CA LYS A 54 0.26 3.77 20.08
C LYS A 54 0.93 5.12 19.77
N ALA A 55 1.99 5.12 18.95
CA ALA A 55 2.72 6.32 18.55
C ALA A 55 2.09 7.03 17.33
N LEU A 56 1.26 6.35 16.53
CA LEU A 56 0.68 6.89 15.30
C LEU A 56 0.02 8.27 15.48
N ARG A 57 -0.74 8.47 16.56
CA ARG A 57 -1.38 9.77 16.84
C ARG A 57 -0.36 10.90 17.07
N GLY A 58 0.81 10.57 17.61
CA GLY A 58 1.92 11.52 17.80
C GLY A 58 2.42 12.07 16.47
N TYR A 59 2.66 11.19 15.50
CA TYR A 59 3.08 11.57 14.14
C TYR A 59 2.04 12.44 13.44
N LEU A 60 0.75 12.09 13.54
CA LEU A 60 -0.33 12.90 12.96
C LEU A 60 -0.41 14.30 13.57
N LYS A 61 -0.22 14.41 14.90
CA LYS A 61 -0.16 15.71 15.59
C LYS A 61 1.07 16.52 15.16
N ALA A 62 2.23 15.89 15.08
CA ALA A 62 3.47 16.55 14.65
C ALA A 62 3.34 17.08 13.21
N PHE A 63 2.82 16.25 12.30
CA PHE A 63 2.55 16.63 10.92
C PHE A 63 1.57 17.81 10.83
N ALA A 64 0.42 17.72 11.50
CA ALA A 64 -0.57 18.80 11.49
C ALA A 64 0.01 20.09 12.10
N GLY A 65 0.74 19.98 13.20
CA GLY A 65 1.44 21.10 13.83
C GLY A 65 2.40 21.78 12.86
N ALA A 66 3.27 21.01 12.21
CA ALA A 66 4.22 21.51 11.22
C ALA A 66 3.51 22.16 10.01
N ALA A 67 2.46 21.52 9.48
CA ALA A 67 1.70 22.02 8.34
C ALA A 67 1.03 23.39 8.61
N TYR A 68 0.59 23.63 9.85
CA TYR A 68 -0.07 24.88 10.25
C TYR A 68 0.85 25.88 10.97
N GLN A 69 2.11 25.55 11.23
CA GLN A 69 3.03 26.43 11.95
C GLN A 69 3.41 27.69 11.16
N ASN A 70 3.64 27.58 9.85
CA ASN A 70 3.93 28.72 8.97
C ASN A 70 3.42 28.46 7.54
N PRO A 71 2.09 28.52 7.31
CA PRO A 71 1.52 28.16 6.03
C PRO A 71 1.79 29.24 4.97
N LYS A 72 2.13 28.82 3.75
CA LYS A 72 2.35 29.75 2.61
C LYS A 72 1.07 30.38 2.06
N SER A 73 -0.11 29.87 2.44
CA SER A 73 -1.41 30.35 1.97
C SER A 73 -2.48 30.07 3.02
N ILE A 74 -3.52 30.90 3.07
CA ILE A 74 -4.60 30.84 4.06
C ILE A 74 -5.95 30.99 3.36
N CYS A 75 -6.92 30.16 3.77
CA CYS A 75 -8.34 30.37 3.50
C CYS A 75 -9.04 30.64 4.84
N ALA A 76 -9.70 31.80 4.97
CA ALA A 76 -10.46 32.11 6.17
C ALA A 76 -11.58 31.09 6.38
N ARG A 77 -11.88 30.71 7.62
CA ARG A 77 -12.87 29.66 7.94
C ARG A 77 -14.25 29.92 7.33
N HIS A 78 -14.67 31.18 7.31
CA HIS A 78 -15.94 31.60 6.72
C HIS A 78 -15.92 31.60 5.17
N GLN A 79 -14.78 31.36 4.52
CA GLN A 79 -14.65 31.23 3.07
C GLN A 79 -14.48 29.78 2.62
N MET A 80 -14.38 28.81 3.54
CA MET A 80 -14.23 27.40 3.21
C MET A 80 -15.48 26.83 2.53
N MET A 81 -15.33 26.21 1.35
CA MET A 81 -16.44 25.59 0.62
C MET A 81 -16.75 24.17 1.09
N LEU A 82 -15.74 23.39 1.49
CA LEU A 82 -15.92 21.99 1.89
C LEU A 82 -17.00 21.79 2.97
N PRO A 83 -17.03 22.56 4.09
CA PRO A 83 -18.08 22.40 5.10
C PRO A 83 -19.48 22.73 4.59
N ARG A 84 -19.60 23.59 3.57
CA ARG A 84 -20.88 23.96 2.95
C ARG A 84 -21.37 22.85 2.03
N ILE A 85 -20.47 22.26 1.25
CA ILE A 85 -20.77 21.14 0.34
C ILE A 85 -21.18 19.89 1.12
N ILE A 86 -20.54 19.61 2.27
CA ILE A 86 -20.90 18.45 3.11
C ILE A 86 -22.30 18.61 3.71
N LYS A 87 -22.73 19.85 4.00
CA LYS A 87 -24.05 20.13 4.59
C LYS A 87 -25.16 20.23 3.54
N GLY A 88 -24.84 20.79 2.37
CA GLY A 88 -25.79 21.04 1.27
C GLY A 88 -26.27 19.77 0.63
#